data_AF-A0A366K9S4-F1
#
_entry.id   AF-A0A366K9S4-F1
#
_cell.length_a   1.000
_cell.length_b   1.000
_cell.length_c   1.000
_cell.angle_alpha   90.00
_cell.angle_beta   90.00
_cell.angle_gamma   90.00
#
_symmetry.space_group_name_H-M   'P 1'
#
loop_
_entity.id
_entity.type
_entity.pdbx_description
1 polymer ?
#
loop_
_entity_poly.entity_id
_entity_poly.type
_entity_poly.pdbx_seq_one_letter_code
_entity_poly.pdbx_strand_id
1 'polypeptide(L)' 'MSMDKRQIEAYCRWLSTHPGEWNIFPHAFRGRAVAVAIAESLAAGEVDAFRVDRSLLRWRVVTSPLGDWSIEMQVVA' A
#
# COMPACT_ATOMS: atom_id res chain seq x y z
N MET A 1 5.49 5.72 -14.32
CA MET A 1 4.34 6.32 -13.59
C MET A 1 4.90 6.83 -12.28
N SER A 2 5.02 8.14 -12.10
CA SER A 2 5.44 8.70 -10.82
C SER A 2 4.20 8.73 -9.92
N MET A 3 4.19 7.92 -8.87
CA MET A 3 3.19 8.04 -7.79
C MET A 3 3.31 9.44 -7.19
N ASP A 4 2.19 10.15 -7.04
CA ASP A 4 2.21 11.46 -6.40
C ASP A 4 2.67 11.30 -4.94
N LYS A 5 3.84 11.82 -4.63
CA LYS A 5 4.47 11.74 -3.31
C LYS A 5 3.53 12.21 -2.20
N ARG A 6 2.72 13.26 -2.43
CA ARG A 6 1.78 13.79 -1.44
C ARG A 6 0.66 12.80 -1.13
N GLN A 7 0.17 12.09 -2.15
CA GLN A 7 -0.88 11.09 -1.98
C GLN A 7 -0.37 9.86 -1.22
N ILE A 8 0.88 9.45 -1.49
CA ILE A 8 1.53 8.37 -0.74
C ILE A 8 1.76 8.77 0.71
N GLU A 9 2.26 9.97 0.98
CA GLU A 9 2.44 10.47 2.36
C GLU A 9 1.11 10.56 3.12
N ALA A 10 0.05 11.04 2.49
CA ALA A 10 -1.29 11.07 3.08
C ALA A 10 -1.81 9.66 3.40
N TYR A 11 -1.61 8.71 2.49
CA TYR A 11 -1.98 7.32 2.71
C TYR A 11 -1.19 6.68 3.87
N CYS A 12 0.12 6.92 3.96
CA CYS A 12 0.94 6.42 5.06
C CYS A 12 0.47 6.98 6.41
N ARG A 13 0.14 8.28 6.46
CA ARG A 13 -0.42 8.90 7.67
C ARG A 13 -1.75 8.27 8.05
N TRP A 14 -2.63 8.04 7.07
CA TRP A 14 -3.93 7.41 7.28
C TRP A 14 -3.80 6.00 7.85
N LEU A 15 -2.89 5.19 7.30
CA LEU A 15 -2.58 3.86 7.81
C LEU A 15 -2.12 3.88 9.27
N SER A 16 -1.26 4.83 9.65
CA SER A 16 -0.79 4.98 11.03
C SER A 16 -1.88 5.47 12.00
N THR A 17 -2.87 6.24 11.53
CA THR A 17 -3.98 6.72 12.39
C THR A 17 -5.15 5.74 12.46
N HIS A 18 -5.21 4.74 11.59
CA HIS A 18 -6.24 3.70 11.55
C HIS A 18 -5.62 2.29 11.62
N PRO A 19 -4.87 1.96 12.69
CA PRO A 19 -4.31 0.63 12.84
C PRO A 19 -5.43 -0.42 12.99
N GLY A 20 -5.20 -1.61 12.47
CA GLY A 20 -6.18 -2.69 12.45
C GLY A 20 -7.17 -2.65 11.28
N GLU A 21 -7.19 -1.60 10.47
CA GLU A 21 -8.06 -1.51 9.30
C GLU A 21 -7.35 -1.84 7.98
N TRP A 22 -8.03 -2.56 7.09
CA TRP A 22 -7.57 -2.79 5.72
C TRP A 22 -7.94 -1.59 4.85
N ASN A 23 -6.93 -0.94 4.29
CA ASN A 23 -7.08 0.28 3.51
C ASN A 23 -6.56 0.09 2.09
N ILE A 24 -7.35 0.47 1.09
CA ILE A 24 -6.99 0.34 -0.33
C ILE A 24 -5.90 1.35 -0.68
N PHE A 25 -4.86 0.87 -1.36
CA PHE A 25 -3.77 1.67 -1.87
C PHE A 25 -4.30 2.67 -2.92
N PRO A 26 -3.84 3.93 -2.90
CA PRO A 26 -4.40 5.00 -3.71
C PRO A 26 -4.21 4.84 -5.22
N HIS A 27 -3.46 3.83 -5.66
CA HIS A 27 -3.18 3.56 -7.07
C HIS A 27 -3.59 2.14 -7.43
N ALA A 28 -4.24 2.03 -8.59
CA ALA A 28 -4.48 0.76 -9.24
C ALA A 28 -3.37 0.43 -10.24
N PHE A 29 -3.18 -0.86 -10.50
CA PHE A 29 -2.11 -1.43 -11.29
C PHE A 29 -2.71 -2.30 -12.40
N ARG A 30 -2.10 -2.26 -13.59
CA ARG A 30 -2.52 -3.05 -14.75
C ARG A 30 -2.09 -4.52 -14.70
N GLY A 31 -1.71 -5.03 -13.52
CA GLY A 31 -1.33 -6.44 -13.38
C GLY A 31 -0.97 -6.82 -11.95
N ARG A 32 -1.32 -8.06 -11.59
CA ARG A 32 -1.03 -8.64 -10.27
C ARG A 32 0.45 -8.58 -9.93
N ALA A 33 1.32 -8.94 -10.86
CA ALA A 33 2.77 -8.97 -10.64
C ALA A 33 3.33 -7.58 -10.29
N VAL A 34 2.80 -6.53 -10.93
CA VAL A 34 3.18 -5.14 -10.62
C VAL A 34 2.73 -4.76 -9.22
N ALA A 35 1.48 -5.08 -8.85
CA ALA A 35 0.96 -4.81 -7.52
C ALA A 35 1.77 -5.54 -6.42
N VAL A 36 2.14 -6.81 -6.66
CA VAL A 36 2.98 -7.58 -5.74
C VAL A 36 4.37 -6.94 -5.58
N ALA A 37 5.05 -6.63 -6.68
CA ALA A 37 6.39 -6.04 -6.63
C ALA A 37 6.39 -4.69 -5.88
N ILE A 38 5.36 -3.87 -6.08
CA ILE A 38 5.20 -2.62 -5.33
C ILE A 38 4.95 -2.91 -3.85
N ALA A 39 4.07 -3.85 -3.50
CA ALA A 39 3.81 -4.20 -2.10
C ALA A 39 5.07 -4.72 -1.38
N GLU A 40 5.88 -5.54 -2.06
CA GLU A 40 7.14 -6.04 -1.54
C GLU A 40 8.17 -4.92 -1.32
N SER A 41 8.32 -4.01 -2.29
CA SER A 41 9.19 -2.83 -2.17
C SER A 41 8.80 -1.92 -1.01
N LEU A 42 7.49 -1.70 -0.83
CA LEU A 42 6.95 -0.95 0.32
C LEU A 42 7.25 -1.66 1.65
N ALA A 43 7.03 -2.97 1.72
CA ALA A 43 7.32 -3.77 2.91
C ALA A 43 8.82 -3.88 3.22
N ALA A 44 9.68 -3.79 2.21
CA ALA A 44 11.13 -3.73 2.37
C ALA A 44 11.62 -2.37 2.90
N GLY A 45 10.78 -1.33 2.85
CA GLY A 45 11.14 0.03 3.27
C GLY A 45 11.95 0.80 2.22
N GLU A 46 11.84 0.42 0.95
CA GLU A 46 12.50 1.12 -0.16
C GLU A 46 11.81 2.45 -0.52
N VAL A 47 10.67 2.73 0.12
CA VAL A 47 9.91 3.98 -0.05
C VAL A 47 9.97 4.78 1.24
N ASP A 48 10.80 5.83 1.26
CA ASP A 48 11.05 6.68 2.44
C ASP A 48 9.79 7.26 3.11
N ALA A 49 8.69 7.43 2.36
CA ALA A 49 7.42 7.92 2.87
C ALA A 49 6.71 6.91 3.79
N PHE A 50 6.97 5.61 3.61
CA PHE A 50 6.43 4.51 4.41
C PHE A 50 7.23 4.35 5.70
N ARG A 51 7.10 5.32 6.62
CA ARG A 51 7.71 5.27 7.98
C ARG A 51 6.90 4.42 8.96
N VAL A 52 6.28 3.35 8.50
CA VAL A 52 5.56 2.42 9.36
C VAL A 52 6.54 1.33 9.82
N ASP A 53 6.40 0.83 11.05
CA ASP A 53 7.13 -0.36 11.45
C ASP A 53 6.75 -1.53 10.53
N ARG A 54 7.72 -2.00 9.74
CA ARG A 54 7.55 -3.07 8.75
C ARG A 54 7.06 -4.37 9.38
N SER A 55 7.37 -4.62 10.65
CA SER A 55 6.91 -5.81 11.38
C SER A 55 5.38 -5.81 11.60
N LEU A 56 4.79 -4.62 11.63
CA LEU A 56 3.35 -4.40 11.80
C LEU A 56 2.61 -4.27 10.48
N LEU A 57 3.30 -4.06 9.36
CA LEU A 57 2.67 -3.92 8.06
C LEU A 57 2.20 -5.28 7.53
N ARG A 58 0.94 -5.35 7.12
CA ARG A 58 0.35 -6.47 6.38
C ARG A 58 -0.20 -5.94 5.06
N TRP A 59 -0.15 -6.76 4.02
CA TRP A 59 -0.66 -6.39 2.71
C TRP A 59 -1.28 -7.60 2.01
N ARG A 60 -2.22 -7.32 1.10
CA ARG A 60 -2.75 -8.30 0.15
C ARG A 60 -3.07 -7.62 -1.17
N VAL A 61 -2.97 -8.36 -2.26
CA VAL A 61 -3.38 -7.86 -3.57
C VAL A 61 -4.85 -8.19 -3.80
N VAL A 62 -5.61 -7.19 -4.21
CA VAL A 62 -7.03 -7.32 -4.52
C VAL A 62 -7.29 -6.93 -5.97
N THR A 63 -8.40 -7.40 -6.52
CA THR A 63 -8.90 -6.99 -7.83
C THR A 63 -10.16 -6.17 -7.67
N SER A 64 -10.24 -5.05 -8.38
CA SER A 64 -11.48 -4.30 -8.50
C SER A 64 -12.47 -5.05 -9.40
N PRO A 65 -13.79 -4.78 -9.29
CA PRO A 65 -14.79 -5.31 -10.22
C PRO A 65 -14.53 -4.94 -11.68
N LEU A 66 -13.73 -3.89 -11.93
CA LEU A 66 -13.35 -3.42 -13.26
C LEU A 66 -12.12 -4.14 -13.82
N GLY A 67 -11.54 -5.09 -13.07
CA GLY A 67 -10.39 -5.90 -13.50
C GLY A 67 -9.02 -5.27 -13.21
N ASP A 68 -8.98 -4.11 -12.57
CA ASP A 68 -7.74 -3.49 -12.12
C ASP A 68 -7.22 -4.15 -10.83
N TRP A 69 -5.91 -4.19 -10.66
CA TRP A 69 -5.29 -4.73 -9.45
C TRP A 69 -4.99 -3.59 -8.48
N SER A 70 -5.18 -3.80 -7.18
CA SER A 70 -4.76 -2.87 -6.15
C SER A 70 -4.13 -3.62 -4.98
N ILE A 71 -3.59 -2.89 -4.03
CA ILE A 71 -3.03 -3.43 -2.79
C ILE A 71 -3.95 -2.95 -1.66
N GLU A 72 -4.34 -3.84 -0.76
CA GLU A 72 -4.85 -3.42 0.54
C GLU A 72 -3.73 -3.56 1.56
N MET A 73 -3.58 -2.55 2.40
CA MET A 73 -2.57 -2.55 3.46
C MET A 73 -3.22 -2.29 4.81
N GLN A 74 -2.63 -2.86 5.84
CA GLN A 74 -3.05 -2.74 7.23
C GLN A 74 -1.80 -2.60 8.10
N VAL A 75 -1.88 -1.74 9.11
CA VAL A 75 -0.88 -1.66 10.18
C VAL A 75 -1.46 -2.36 11.39
N VAL A 76 -0.79 -3.40 11.90
CA VAL A 76 -1.21 -4.13 13.09
C VAL A 76 -0.94 -3.27 14.33
N ALA A 77 -1.91 -3.19 15.24
CA ALA A 77 -1.81 -2.47 16.51
C ALA A 77 -1.02 -3.26 17.56
#